data_AF-A0A4Q9LUL9-F1
#
_entry.id   AF-A0A4Q9LUL9-F1
#
_cell.length_a   1.000
_cell.length_b   1.000
_cell.length_c   1.000
_cell.angle_alpha   90.00
_cell.angle_beta   90.00
_cell.angle_gamma   90.00
#
_symmetry.space_group_name_H-M   'P 1'
#
loop_
_entity.id
_entity.type
_entity.pdbx_description
1 polymer ?
#
loop_
_entity_poly.entity_id
_entity_poly.type
_entity_poly.pdbx_seq_one_letter_code
_entity_poly.pdbx_strand_id
1 'polypeptide(L)'
;MNSKAEKYKNLATTCLSKKDYKGYKTNLKYVYDITQNEDDKIMLEKAVKMYQIYLDIQEFLKIDQKDYYAVLGLESKATHDEIRKAYKKLALKYHPNITKLQESNEVFGRIQMAYTTLKDEKTRRDYDFSRIYSRNTTYNGSERITPEHSFASGFHSTTQNPYGYPSFHSFSSTGFISPNEYDFYRAFYQMTNGPTFSTFHRPRRNNTQPIQQNDFKVIIFIIIIFLFLIFG
;
A
#
# COMPACT_ATOMS: atom_id res chain seq x y z
N MET A 1 13.11 -28.80 22.22
CA MET A 1 13.31 -27.68 21.27
C MET A 1 14.75 -27.69 20.79
N ASN A 2 14.99 -27.55 19.48
CA ASN A 2 16.34 -27.61 18.91
C ASN A 2 17.10 -26.29 19.20
N SER A 3 18.07 -26.33 20.12
CA SER A 3 18.83 -25.15 20.59
C SER A 3 19.45 -24.32 19.45
N LYS A 4 19.85 -24.99 18.34
CA LYS A 4 20.44 -24.32 17.18
C LYS A 4 19.41 -23.56 16.35
N ALA A 5 18.21 -24.10 16.17
CA ALA A 5 17.12 -23.41 15.47
C ALA A 5 16.68 -22.15 16.24
N GLU A 6 16.57 -22.24 17.55
CA GLU A 6 16.20 -21.10 18.42
C GLU A 6 17.23 -19.96 18.33
N LYS A 7 18.52 -20.31 18.33
CA LYS A 7 19.60 -19.34 18.08
C LYS A 7 19.40 -18.57 16.78
N TYR A 8 19.10 -19.27 15.67
CA TYR A 8 18.89 -18.61 14.37
C TYR A 8 17.59 -17.80 14.32
N LYS A 9 16.52 -18.21 15.03
CA LYS A 9 15.31 -17.38 15.21
C LYS A 9 15.64 -16.05 15.89
N ASN A 10 16.44 -16.07 16.95
CA ASN A 10 16.88 -14.85 17.65
C ASN A 10 17.83 -13.97 16.81
N LEU A 11 18.70 -14.59 16.00
CA LEU A 11 19.54 -13.85 15.06
C LEU A 11 18.70 -13.19 13.97
N ALA A 12 17.66 -13.88 13.47
CA ALA A 12 16.74 -13.32 12.48
C ALA A 12 16.03 -12.07 13.04
N THR A 13 15.46 -12.13 14.23
CA THR A 13 14.80 -10.96 14.86
C THR A 13 15.76 -9.80 15.07
N THR A 14 17.01 -10.09 15.44
CA THR A 14 18.08 -9.08 15.56
C THR A 14 18.46 -8.45 14.21
N CYS A 15 18.56 -9.24 13.14
CA CYS A 15 18.79 -8.72 11.80
C CYS A 15 17.64 -7.81 11.36
N LEU A 16 16.39 -8.20 11.63
CA LEU A 16 15.22 -7.41 11.26
C LEU A 16 15.18 -6.05 11.98
N SER A 17 15.51 -6.00 13.27
CA SER A 17 15.58 -4.72 14.02
C SER A 17 16.70 -3.81 13.53
N LYS A 18 17.79 -4.38 13.00
CA LYS A 18 18.90 -3.66 12.36
C LYS A 18 18.66 -3.35 10.88
N LYS A 19 17.49 -3.67 10.32
CA LYS A 19 17.17 -3.55 8.88
C LYS A 19 18.09 -4.37 7.96
N ASP A 20 18.75 -5.39 8.49
CA ASP A 20 19.53 -6.35 7.72
C ASP A 20 18.61 -7.45 7.16
N TYR A 21 17.89 -7.11 6.08
CA TYR A 21 16.94 -8.01 5.44
C TYR A 21 17.61 -9.24 4.80
N LYS A 22 18.87 -9.11 4.37
CA LYS A 22 19.67 -10.23 3.83
C LYS A 22 20.00 -11.22 4.93
N GLY A 23 20.46 -10.74 6.08
CA GLY A 23 20.72 -11.55 7.26
C GLY A 23 19.45 -12.19 7.81
N TYR A 24 18.33 -11.46 7.85
CA TYR A 24 17.03 -12.01 8.27
C TYR A 24 16.62 -13.23 7.43
N LYS A 25 16.64 -13.09 6.10
CA LYS A 25 16.36 -14.18 5.15
C LYS A 25 17.31 -15.36 5.35
N THR A 26 18.61 -15.08 5.50
CA THR A 26 19.64 -16.12 5.63
C THR A 26 19.47 -16.92 6.93
N ASN A 27 19.17 -16.26 8.04
CA ASN A 27 18.94 -16.92 9.32
C ASN A 27 17.65 -17.77 9.29
N LEU A 28 16.56 -17.29 8.68
CA LEU A 28 15.35 -18.10 8.51
C LEU A 28 15.57 -19.30 7.59
N LYS A 29 16.48 -19.19 6.61
CA LYS A 29 16.89 -20.34 5.80
C LYS A 29 17.54 -21.40 6.68
N TYR A 30 18.47 -21.02 7.57
CA TYR A 30 19.07 -21.96 8.51
C TYR A 30 18.07 -22.59 9.46
N VAL A 31 17.05 -21.83 9.90
CA VAL A 31 15.96 -22.38 10.71
C VAL A 31 15.24 -23.47 9.92
N TYR A 32 14.76 -23.18 8.72
CA TYR A 32 14.05 -24.15 7.88
C TYR A 32 14.91 -25.37 7.53
N ASP A 33 16.18 -25.15 7.18
CA ASP A 33 17.13 -26.24 6.88
C ASP A 33 17.26 -27.22 8.06
N ILE A 34 17.12 -26.73 9.31
CA ILE A 34 17.17 -27.54 10.54
C ILE A 34 15.81 -28.16 10.88
N THR A 35 14.72 -27.42 10.75
CA THR A 35 13.39 -27.83 11.27
C THR A 35 12.55 -28.59 10.24
N GLN A 36 12.70 -28.29 8.95
CA GLN A 36 11.93 -28.87 7.84
C GLN A 36 10.41 -28.82 8.04
N ASN A 37 9.92 -27.83 8.80
CA ASN A 37 8.48 -27.64 9.03
C ASN A 37 7.89 -26.62 8.05
N GLU A 38 6.57 -26.73 7.80
CA GLU A 38 5.90 -25.86 6.83
C GLU A 38 5.80 -24.41 7.31
N ASP A 39 5.67 -24.19 8.63
CA ASP A 39 5.58 -22.83 9.19
C ASP A 39 6.87 -22.02 8.96
N ASP A 40 8.04 -22.60 9.21
CA ASP A 40 9.33 -21.96 9.00
C ASP A 40 9.62 -21.81 7.50
N LYS A 41 9.12 -22.71 6.64
CA LYS A 41 9.14 -22.54 5.18
C LYS A 41 8.34 -21.32 4.74
N ILE A 42 7.12 -21.15 5.23
CA ILE A 42 6.27 -19.98 4.96
C ILE A 42 6.95 -18.69 5.46
N MET A 43 7.60 -18.73 6.63
CA MET A 43 8.38 -17.58 7.13
C MET A 43 9.56 -17.26 6.21
N LEU A 44 10.30 -18.28 5.74
CA LEU A 44 11.39 -18.11 4.79
C LEU A 44 10.91 -17.51 3.47
N GLU A 45 9.81 -17.99 2.90
CA GLU A 45 9.22 -17.45 1.67
C GLU A 45 8.85 -15.96 1.83
N LYS A 46 8.25 -15.60 2.97
CA LYS A 46 7.96 -14.19 3.30
C LYS A 46 9.23 -13.36 3.39
N ALA A 47 10.30 -13.88 4.02
CA ALA A 47 11.57 -13.19 4.13
C ALA A 47 12.29 -13.02 2.78
N VAL A 48 12.21 -14.02 1.90
CA VAL A 48 12.70 -13.93 0.52
C VAL A 48 11.98 -12.83 -0.23
N LYS A 49 10.64 -12.79 -0.17
CA LYS A 49 9.83 -11.75 -0.80
C LYS A 49 10.15 -10.37 -0.25
N MET A 50 10.28 -10.23 1.07
CA MET A 50 10.66 -8.97 1.71
C MET A 50 12.03 -8.48 1.25
N TYR A 51 13.03 -9.38 1.17
CA TYR A 51 14.36 -9.03 0.68
C TYR A 51 14.35 -8.63 -0.79
N GLN A 52 13.55 -9.29 -1.63
CA GLN A 52 13.40 -8.92 -3.04
C GLN A 52 12.79 -7.51 -3.17
N ILE A 53 11.72 -7.22 -2.43
CA ILE A 53 11.10 -5.88 -2.42
C ILE A 53 12.10 -4.83 -1.93
N TYR A 54 12.92 -5.14 -0.93
CA TYR A 54 13.97 -4.25 -0.48
C TYR A 54 14.98 -3.94 -1.59
N LEU A 55 15.45 -4.94 -2.33
CA LEU A 55 16.34 -4.71 -3.49
C LEU A 55 15.67 -3.84 -4.57
N ASP A 56 14.40 -4.13 -4.87
CA ASP A 56 13.62 -3.34 -5.81
C ASP A 56 13.46 -1.88 -5.35
N ILE A 57 13.32 -1.63 -4.04
CA ILE A 57 13.30 -0.29 -3.46
C ILE A 57 14.64 0.40 -3.65
N GLN A 58 15.75 -0.28 -3.36
CA GLN A 58 17.09 0.30 -3.54
C GLN A 58 17.34 0.70 -4.99
N GLU A 59 16.87 -0.10 -5.96
CA GLU A 59 16.97 0.24 -7.37
C GLU A 59 16.07 1.45 -7.72
N PHE A 60 14.84 1.47 -7.21
CA PHE A 60 13.91 2.57 -7.43
C PHE A 60 14.46 3.90 -6.91
N LEU A 61 15.14 3.91 -5.76
CA LEU A 61 15.68 5.13 -5.16
C LEU A 61 16.78 5.80 -5.99
N LYS A 62 17.38 5.08 -6.95
CA LYS A 62 18.34 5.64 -7.92
C LYS A 62 17.67 6.51 -8.98
N ILE A 63 16.36 6.36 -9.20
CA ILE A 63 15.61 7.18 -10.15
C ILE A 63 15.59 8.62 -9.62
N ASP A 64 15.87 9.58 -10.51
CA ASP A 64 15.74 10.99 -10.17
C ASP A 64 14.30 11.31 -9.78
N GLN A 65 14.10 11.67 -8.51
CA GLN A 65 12.80 12.02 -7.96
C GLN A 65 12.14 13.22 -8.65
N LYS A 66 12.90 14.02 -9.40
CA LYS A 66 12.39 15.16 -10.19
C LYS A 66 11.82 14.74 -11.54
N ASP A 67 12.14 13.54 -12.05
CA ASP A 67 11.54 13.02 -13.28
C ASP A 67 10.31 12.17 -12.94
N TYR A 68 9.15 12.82 -12.86
CA TYR A 68 7.89 12.19 -12.48
C TYR A 68 7.43 11.11 -13.45
N TYR A 69 7.80 11.21 -14.73
CA TYR A 69 7.51 10.14 -15.69
C TYR A 69 8.40 8.93 -15.42
N ALA A 70 9.69 9.13 -15.17
CA ALA A 70 10.60 8.04 -14.82
C ALA A 70 10.21 7.37 -13.49
N VAL A 71 9.79 8.14 -12.48
CA VAL A 71 9.26 7.61 -11.20
C VAL A 71 8.05 6.70 -11.43
N LEU A 72 7.17 7.03 -12.39
CA LEU A 72 6.05 6.17 -12.76
C LEU A 72 6.40 5.09 -13.79
N GLY A 73 7.63 5.07 -14.30
CA GLY A 73 8.06 4.14 -15.36
C GLY A 73 7.35 4.39 -16.69
N LEU A 74 7.11 5.66 -17.03
CA LEU A 74 6.38 6.11 -18.22
C LEU A 74 7.21 7.04 -19.08
N GLU A 75 6.80 7.19 -20.33
CA GLU A 75 7.30 8.24 -21.22
C GLU A 75 6.49 9.53 -21.07
N SER A 76 7.06 10.68 -21.45
CA SER A 76 6.37 11.98 -21.32
C SER A 76 5.10 12.11 -22.16
N LYS A 77 4.93 11.27 -23.18
CA LYS A 77 3.71 11.18 -24.01
C LYS A 77 2.63 10.27 -23.41
N ALA A 78 2.83 9.73 -22.21
CA ALA A 78 1.86 8.84 -21.57
C ALA A 78 0.49 9.51 -21.39
N THR A 79 -0.55 8.74 -21.63
CA THR A 79 -1.95 9.13 -21.44
C THR A 79 -2.32 9.18 -19.95
N HIS A 80 -3.39 9.89 -19.60
CA HIS A 80 -3.91 9.91 -18.23
C HIS A 80 -4.25 8.50 -17.70
N ASP A 81 -4.70 7.60 -18.58
CA ASP A 81 -5.01 6.23 -18.21
C ASP A 81 -3.76 5.40 -17.90
N GLU A 82 -2.68 5.59 -18.66
CA GLU A 82 -1.38 4.97 -18.38
C GLU A 82 -0.79 5.47 -17.05
N ILE A 83 -0.87 6.78 -16.81
CA ILE A 83 -0.46 7.41 -15.54
C ILE A 83 -1.23 6.80 -14.36
N ARG A 84 -2.55 6.69 -14.48
CA ARG A 84 -3.40 6.08 -13.44
C ARG A 84 -3.07 4.61 -13.21
N LYS A 85 -2.86 3.84 -14.29
CA LYS A 85 -2.52 2.41 -14.20
C LYS A 85 -1.14 2.19 -13.56
N ALA A 86 -0.15 2.98 -13.96
CA ALA A 86 1.20 2.92 -13.41
C ALA A 86 1.22 3.25 -11.91
N TYR A 87 0.53 4.33 -11.51
CA TYR A 87 0.37 4.70 -10.10
C TYR A 87 -0.22 3.55 -9.29
N LYS A 88 -1.35 2.98 -9.71
CA LYS A 88 -1.99 1.86 -9.00
C LYS A 88 -1.05 0.67 -8.83
N LYS A 89 -0.33 0.29 -9.89
CA LYS A 89 0.62 -0.82 -9.85
C LYS A 89 1.75 -0.57 -8.85
N LEU A 90 2.35 0.62 -8.88
CA LEU A 90 3.49 0.98 -8.04
C LEU A 90 3.07 1.19 -6.58
N ALA A 91 1.93 1.85 -6.35
CA ALA A 91 1.37 2.06 -5.03
C ALA A 91 1.08 0.73 -4.33
N LEU A 92 0.55 -0.27 -5.05
CA LEU A 92 0.36 -1.62 -4.51
C LEU A 92 1.69 -2.34 -4.18
N LYS A 93 2.70 -2.17 -5.04
CA LYS A 93 4.01 -2.82 -4.85
C LYS A 93 4.77 -2.24 -3.66
N TYR A 94 4.68 -0.93 -3.45
CA TYR A 94 5.50 -0.19 -2.47
C TYR A 94 4.70 0.41 -1.31
N HIS A 95 3.48 -0.05 -1.06
CA HIS A 95 2.72 0.42 0.09
C HIS A 95 3.35 -0.03 1.43
N PRO A 96 3.60 0.87 2.40
CA PRO A 96 4.30 0.54 3.64
C PRO A 96 3.58 -0.52 4.49
N ASN A 97 2.24 -0.50 4.54
CA ASN A 97 1.46 -1.53 5.26
C ASN A 97 1.59 -2.94 4.65
N ILE A 98 1.93 -3.04 3.35
CA ILE A 98 2.03 -4.34 2.65
C ILE A 98 3.46 -4.86 2.74
N THR A 99 4.44 -4.00 2.44
CA THR A 99 5.85 -4.37 2.42
C THR A 99 6.43 -4.50 3.83
N LYS A 100 5.89 -3.74 4.80
CA LYS A 100 6.41 -3.60 6.17
C LYS A 100 7.87 -3.14 6.22
N LEU A 101 8.34 -2.50 5.14
CA LEU A 101 9.67 -1.92 5.01
C LEU A 101 9.58 -0.43 5.27
N GLN A 102 10.52 0.12 6.04
CA GLN A 102 10.51 1.54 6.39
C GLN A 102 10.87 2.40 5.17
N GLU A 103 11.76 1.90 4.32
CA GLU A 103 12.23 2.53 3.08
C GLU A 103 11.12 2.67 2.04
N SER A 104 10.07 1.84 2.16
CA SER A 104 8.89 1.88 1.30
C SER A 104 8.17 3.23 1.36
N ASN A 105 8.27 3.94 2.50
CA ASN A 105 7.64 5.26 2.67
C ASN A 105 8.22 6.30 1.71
N GLU A 106 9.53 6.29 1.49
CA GLU A 106 10.19 7.24 0.60
C GLU A 106 9.79 7.00 -0.86
N VAL A 107 9.86 5.75 -1.30
CA VAL A 107 9.43 5.34 -2.65
C VAL A 107 7.97 5.68 -2.88
N PHE A 108 7.10 5.36 -1.91
CA PHE A 108 5.67 5.69 -1.98
C PHE A 108 5.44 7.20 -2.07
N GLY A 109 6.18 8.00 -1.30
CA GLY A 109 6.15 9.46 -1.38
C GLY A 109 6.51 10.00 -2.77
N ARG A 110 7.58 9.48 -3.38
CA ARG A 110 7.97 9.82 -4.77
C ARG A 110 6.86 9.48 -5.76
N ILE A 111 6.30 8.27 -5.69
CA ILE A 111 5.21 7.80 -6.54
C ILE A 111 3.98 8.71 -6.40
N GLN A 112 3.62 9.07 -5.17
CA GLN A 112 2.47 9.91 -4.88
C GLN A 112 2.66 11.32 -5.43
N MET A 113 3.84 11.94 -5.23
CA MET A 113 4.15 13.24 -5.80
C MET A 113 4.03 13.23 -7.32
N ALA A 114 4.70 12.27 -7.98
CA ALA A 114 4.67 12.13 -9.43
C ALA A 114 3.23 11.98 -9.96
N TYR A 115 2.42 11.13 -9.33
CA TYR A 115 1.03 10.97 -9.71
C TYR A 115 0.21 12.24 -9.48
N THR A 116 0.33 12.91 -8.33
CA THR A 116 -0.43 14.13 -8.04
C THR A 116 -0.13 15.26 -9.03
N THR A 117 1.11 15.38 -9.49
CA THR A 117 1.49 16.36 -10.51
C THR A 117 1.03 15.96 -11.91
N LEU A 118 1.15 14.68 -12.29
CA LEU A 118 0.85 14.23 -13.66
C LEU A 118 -0.62 13.90 -13.91
N LYS A 119 -1.42 13.66 -12.87
CA LYS A 119 -2.84 13.25 -13.02
C LYS A 119 -3.71 14.35 -13.62
N ASP A 120 -3.45 15.61 -13.25
CA ASP A 120 -4.24 16.77 -13.65
C ASP A 120 -3.54 17.50 -14.80
N GLU A 121 -4.30 17.90 -15.80
CA GLU A 121 -3.75 18.48 -17.03
C GLU A 121 -3.05 19.81 -16.77
N LYS A 122 -3.57 20.64 -15.85
CA LYS A 122 -2.97 21.94 -15.52
C LYS A 122 -1.63 21.73 -14.83
N THR A 123 -1.59 20.93 -13.78
CA THR A 123 -0.35 20.67 -13.04
C THR A 123 0.69 19.93 -13.87
N ARG A 124 0.25 19.06 -14.78
CA ARG A 124 1.11 18.38 -15.73
C ARG A 124 1.73 19.36 -16.72
N ARG A 125 0.95 20.28 -17.29
CA ARG A 125 1.48 21.33 -18.19
C ARG A 125 2.50 22.22 -17.50
N ASP A 126 2.22 22.66 -16.28
CA ASP A 126 3.15 23.49 -15.51
C ASP A 126 4.47 22.74 -15.23
N TYR A 127 4.37 21.44 -14.89
CA TYR A 127 5.52 20.57 -14.74
C TYR A 127 6.31 20.40 -16.04
N ASP A 128 5.64 20.05 -17.14
CA ASP A 128 6.26 19.83 -18.45
C ASP A 128 6.98 21.10 -18.93
N PHE A 129 6.36 22.28 -18.73
CA PHE A 129 6.99 23.57 -18.96
C PHE A 129 8.27 23.69 -18.13
N SER A 130 8.18 23.62 -16.79
CA SER A 130 9.35 23.75 -15.90
C SER A 130 10.50 22.79 -16.23
N ARG A 131 10.17 21.58 -16.68
CA ARG A 131 11.11 20.53 -17.08
C ARG A 131 11.87 20.89 -18.36
N ILE A 132 11.21 21.54 -19.33
CA ILE A 132 11.85 22.00 -20.56
C ILE A 132 12.77 23.19 -20.28
N TYR A 133 12.32 24.18 -19.51
CA TYR A 133 13.15 25.35 -19.18
C TYR A 133 14.40 24.98 -18.39
N SER A 134 14.27 24.06 -17.42
CA SER A 134 15.41 23.58 -16.62
C SER A 134 16.45 22.82 -17.46
N ARG A 135 16.04 22.16 -18.56
CA ARG A 135 16.99 21.55 -19.51
C ARG A 135 17.72 22.61 -20.33
N ASN A 136 17.04 23.68 -20.72
CA ASN A 136 17.61 24.72 -21.59
C ASN A 136 18.58 25.66 -20.86
N THR A 137 18.41 25.90 -19.55
CA THR A 137 19.30 26.77 -18.76
C THR A 137 20.65 26.14 -18.40
N THR A 138 20.87 24.85 -18.69
CA THR A 138 22.16 24.19 -18.46
C THR A 138 23.17 24.47 -19.60
N TYR A 139 22.75 25.11 -20.70
CA TYR A 139 23.59 25.29 -21.90
C TYR A 139 24.24 26.68 -22.07
N ASN A 140 23.99 27.65 -21.19
CA ASN A 140 24.68 28.95 -21.26
C ASN A 140 25.28 29.31 -19.91
N GLY A 141 26.61 29.37 -19.87
CA GLY A 141 27.34 29.99 -18.78
C GLY A 141 26.93 31.46 -18.61
N SER A 142 27.09 31.93 -17.37
CA SER A 142 26.91 33.31 -16.90
C SER A 142 25.51 33.92 -17.01
N GLU A 143 24.66 33.66 -16.01
CA GLU A 143 24.06 34.72 -15.16
C GLU A 143 23.26 34.05 -14.02
N ARG A 144 23.65 34.32 -12.78
CA ARG A 144 22.85 33.94 -11.60
C ARG A 144 21.64 34.88 -11.52
N ILE A 145 20.56 34.52 -12.19
CA ILE A 145 19.24 35.03 -11.83
C ILE A 145 18.74 34.09 -10.72
N THR A 146 18.79 34.55 -9.48
CA THR A 146 18.12 33.87 -8.36
C THR A 146 16.61 33.94 -8.59
N PRO A 147 15.90 32.82 -8.80
CA PRO A 147 14.45 32.85 -8.85
C PRO A 147 13.93 32.80 -7.40
N GLU A 148 13.73 33.97 -6.81
CA GLU A 148 13.00 34.15 -5.54
C GLU A 148 11.51 33.77 -5.66
N HIS A 149 11.07 33.24 -6.80
CA HIS A 149 9.69 32.79 -7.03
C HIS A 149 9.64 31.28 -7.32
N SER A 150 10.30 30.49 -6.47
CA SER A 150 10.08 29.04 -6.42
C SER A 150 8.71 28.77 -5.80
N PHE A 151 7.70 28.53 -6.63
CA PHE A 151 6.57 27.58 -6.49
C PHE A 151 6.13 27.13 -5.07
N ALA A 152 6.15 28.02 -4.08
CA ALA A 152 5.82 27.73 -2.68
C ALA A 152 4.60 28.53 -2.18
N SER A 153 3.81 29.09 -3.09
CA SER A 153 2.64 29.93 -2.76
C SER A 153 1.35 29.12 -2.57
N GLY A 154 1.42 27.85 -2.17
CA GLY A 154 0.21 27.02 -2.00
C GLY A 154 0.31 25.79 -1.09
N PHE A 155 1.48 25.49 -0.50
CA PHE A 155 1.62 24.36 0.42
C PHE A 155 2.38 24.80 1.67
N HIS A 156 1.66 25.32 2.66
CA HIS A 156 2.22 25.64 3.97
C HIS A 156 2.34 24.33 4.78
N SER A 157 3.49 23.68 4.71
CA SER A 157 3.78 22.49 5.51
C SER A 157 4.31 22.90 6.88
N THR A 158 3.44 23.01 7.88
CA THR A 158 3.86 23.08 9.29
C THR A 158 4.21 21.68 9.78
N THR A 159 5.31 21.10 9.28
CA THR A 159 6.05 20.01 9.93
C THR A 159 7.38 19.82 9.20
N GLN A 160 8.50 19.96 9.93
CA GLN A 160 9.84 19.72 9.40
C GLN A 160 10.02 18.22 9.12
N ASN A 161 9.76 17.80 7.87
CA ASN A 161 10.20 16.51 7.34
C ASN A 161 11.52 16.74 6.58
N PRO A 162 12.64 16.09 6.96
CA PRO A 162 13.94 16.27 6.31
C PRO A 162 13.97 15.84 4.84
N TYR A 163 12.93 15.15 4.36
CA TYR A 163 12.83 14.67 2.98
C TYR A 163 11.93 15.55 2.08
N GLY A 164 11.28 16.60 2.61
CA GLY A 164 10.46 17.52 1.79
C GLY A 164 9.14 16.94 1.25
N TYR A 165 8.78 15.71 1.62
CA TYR A 165 7.51 15.08 1.24
C TYR A 165 6.39 15.44 2.25
N PRO A 166 5.15 15.69 1.80
CA PRO A 166 4.00 15.75 2.69
C PRO A 166 3.90 14.45 3.52
N SER A 167 3.84 14.57 4.84
CA SER A 167 3.65 13.41 5.72
C SER A 167 2.33 12.70 5.37
N PHE A 168 2.33 11.37 5.38
CA PHE A 168 1.14 10.54 5.10
C PHE A 168 -0.12 11.01 5.88
N HIS A 169 0.06 11.52 7.10
CA HIS A 169 -1.02 12.05 7.94
C HIS A 169 -1.65 13.36 7.44
N SER A 170 -0.94 14.17 6.65
CA SER A 170 -1.47 15.42 6.08
C SER A 170 -2.46 15.18 4.94
N PHE A 171 -2.48 13.99 4.35
CA PHE A 171 -3.45 13.62 3.32
C PHE A 171 -4.67 12.87 3.88
N SER A 172 -4.53 12.21 5.04
CA SER A 172 -5.68 11.62 5.73
C SER A 172 -6.66 12.64 6.32
N SER A 173 -6.20 13.85 6.64
CA SER A 173 -7.05 14.93 7.18
C SER A 173 -7.69 15.83 6.11
N THR A 174 -7.29 15.72 4.83
CA THR A 174 -7.84 16.50 3.72
C THR A 174 -8.83 15.73 2.85
N GLY A 175 -9.13 14.46 3.15
CA GLY A 175 -10.24 13.74 2.52
C GLY A 175 -10.07 13.38 1.03
N PHE A 176 -8.84 13.32 0.50
CA PHE A 176 -8.57 13.13 -0.93
C PHE A 176 -8.18 11.69 -1.35
N ILE A 177 -8.63 10.65 -0.65
CA ILE A 177 -8.70 9.30 -1.23
C ILE A 177 -10.13 9.13 -1.73
N SER A 178 -10.31 9.07 -3.06
CA SER A 178 -11.61 8.74 -3.63
C SER A 178 -12.10 7.41 -3.03
N PRO A 179 -13.37 7.28 -2.62
CA PRO A 179 -13.91 6.04 -2.04
C PRO A 179 -13.61 4.79 -2.89
N ASN A 180 -13.63 4.93 -4.21
CA ASN A 180 -13.26 3.91 -5.20
C ASN A 180 -11.82 3.38 -5.04
N GLU A 181 -10.88 4.28 -4.72
CA GLU A 181 -9.46 3.95 -4.67
C GLU A 181 -9.11 3.18 -3.39
N TYR A 182 -9.74 3.51 -2.25
CA TYR A 182 -9.62 2.77 -0.99
C TYR A 182 -10.22 1.35 -1.07
N ASP A 183 -11.36 1.20 -1.76
CA ASP A 183 -12.00 -0.10 -1.97
C ASP A 183 -11.17 -1.01 -2.89
N PHE A 184 -10.51 -0.45 -3.91
CA PHE A 184 -9.53 -1.18 -4.74
C PHE A 184 -8.37 -1.73 -3.90
N TYR A 185 -7.80 -0.92 -3.00
CA TYR A 185 -6.74 -1.37 -2.10
C TYR A 185 -7.20 -2.50 -1.18
N ARG A 186 -8.41 -2.42 -0.60
CA ARG A 186 -8.97 -3.48 0.24
C ARG A 186 -9.22 -4.77 -0.54
N ALA A 187 -9.81 -4.68 -1.73
CA ALA A 187 -10.12 -5.84 -2.57
C ALA A 187 -8.84 -6.56 -3.02
N PHE A 188 -7.82 -5.82 -3.44
CA PHE A 188 -6.54 -6.39 -3.88
C PHE A 188 -5.71 -6.96 -2.72
N TYR A 189 -5.72 -6.31 -1.56
CA TYR A 189 -5.03 -6.81 -0.37
C TYR A 189 -5.61 -8.15 0.11
N GLN A 190 -6.95 -8.31 0.07
CA GLN A 190 -7.62 -9.58 0.35
C GLN A 190 -7.31 -10.66 -0.71
N MET A 191 -7.11 -10.26 -1.97
CA MET A 191 -6.73 -11.18 -3.06
C MET A 191 -5.28 -11.68 -2.98
N THR A 192 -4.34 -10.86 -2.50
CA THR A 192 -2.90 -11.16 -2.54
C THR A 192 -2.31 -11.63 -1.21
N ASN A 193 -2.97 -11.30 -0.09
CA ASN A 193 -2.55 -11.67 1.26
C ASN A 193 -3.72 -12.28 2.06
N GLY A 194 -4.67 -12.94 1.39
CA GLY A 194 -5.88 -13.48 2.00
C GLY A 194 -5.61 -14.35 3.25
N PRO A 195 -6.50 -14.33 4.25
CA PRO A 195 -6.32 -15.08 5.48
C PRO A 195 -6.46 -16.59 5.24
N THR A 196 -5.66 -17.37 5.95
CA THR A 196 -6.01 -18.77 6.28
C THR A 196 -7.42 -18.78 6.88
N PHE A 197 -8.27 -19.63 6.31
CA PHE A 197 -9.65 -19.89 6.72
C PHE A 197 -9.84 -19.85 8.26
N SER A 198 -10.54 -18.84 8.76
CA SER A 198 -11.54 -19.01 9.83
C SER A 198 -12.42 -17.76 9.96
N THR A 199 -13.71 -18.02 9.83
CA THR A 199 -14.86 -17.23 10.32
C THR A 199 -15.14 -15.88 9.66
N PHE A 200 -15.87 -16.00 8.56
CA PHE A 200 -16.80 -15.00 8.04
C PHE A 200 -17.79 -14.56 9.13
N HIS A 201 -17.64 -13.36 9.71
CA HIS A 201 -18.74 -12.65 10.36
C HIS A 201 -18.86 -11.25 9.76
N ARG A 202 -19.83 -11.10 8.84
CA ARG A 202 -20.43 -9.80 8.52
C ARG A 202 -21.52 -9.54 9.56
N PRO A 203 -21.67 -8.32 10.14
CA PRO A 203 -22.97 -7.96 10.67
C PRO A 203 -23.91 -7.76 9.50
N ARG A 204 -24.94 -8.62 9.43
CA ARG A 204 -26.06 -8.47 8.49
C ARG A 204 -26.89 -7.28 8.94
N ARG A 205 -27.05 -6.29 8.07
CA ARG A 205 -28.03 -5.20 8.26
C ARG A 205 -29.42 -5.82 8.07
N ASN A 206 -30.06 -6.22 9.16
CA ASN A 206 -31.43 -6.74 9.13
C ASN A 206 -32.38 -5.54 9.04
N ASN A 207 -32.93 -5.30 7.86
CA ASN A 207 -34.18 -4.56 7.73
C ASN A 207 -35.29 -5.60 7.89
N THR A 208 -35.71 -5.85 9.13
CA THR A 208 -36.91 -6.62 9.43
C THR A 208 -37.83 -5.70 10.22
N GLN A 209 -38.97 -5.35 9.63
CA GLN A 209 -40.07 -4.72 10.36
C GLN A 209 -40.44 -5.64 11.54
N PRO A 210 -40.73 -5.10 12.75
CA PRO A 210 -41.10 -5.94 13.88
C PRO A 210 -42.47 -6.60 13.61
N ILE A 211 -42.46 -7.93 13.62
CA ILE A 211 -43.65 -8.80 13.55
C ILE A 211 -44.53 -8.49 14.78
N GLN A 212 -45.79 -8.10 14.56
CA GLN A 212 -46.75 -7.84 15.64
C GLN A 212 -47.02 -9.14 16.42
N GLN A 213 -47.23 -9.01 17.74
CA GLN A 213 -47.53 -10.10 18.68
C GLN A 213 -48.68 -11.04 18.26
N ASN A 214 -49.47 -10.67 17.26
CA ASN A 214 -50.60 -11.44 16.77
C ASN A 214 -50.20 -12.65 15.89
N ASP A 215 -48.98 -12.69 15.36
CA ASP A 215 -48.56 -13.73 14.41
C ASP A 215 -48.18 -15.07 15.08
N PHE A 216 -47.82 -15.06 16.37
CA PHE A 216 -47.52 -16.29 17.11
C PHE A 216 -48.77 -17.14 17.36
N LYS A 217 -49.94 -16.52 17.54
CA LYS A 217 -51.19 -17.26 17.77
C LYS A 217 -51.65 -18.00 16.52
N VAL A 218 -51.43 -17.44 15.33
CA VAL A 218 -51.81 -18.07 14.05
C VAL A 218 -50.90 -19.25 13.73
N ILE A 219 -49.59 -19.14 14.00
CA ILE A 219 -48.63 -20.22 13.75
C ILE A 219 -48.90 -21.42 14.68
N ILE A 220 -49.19 -21.16 15.96
CA ILE A 220 -49.55 -22.23 16.91
C ILE A 220 -50.86 -22.91 16.50
N PHE A 221 -51.85 -22.17 16.00
CA PHE A 221 -53.12 -22.74 15.55
C PHE A 221 -52.96 -23.65 14.32
N ILE A 222 -52.08 -23.27 13.37
CA ILE A 222 -51.79 -24.09 12.18
C ILE A 222 -51.04 -25.37 12.55
N ILE A 223 -50.10 -25.31 13.50
CA ILE A 223 -49.35 -26.49 13.96
C ILE A 223 -50.28 -27.49 14.67
N ILE A 224 -51.23 -27.02 15.47
CA ILE A 224 -52.21 -27.88 16.16
C ILE A 224 -53.13 -28.58 15.14
N ILE A 225 -53.60 -27.87 14.11
CA ILE A 225 -54.43 -28.47 13.03
C ILE A 225 -53.63 -29.54 12.26
N PHE A 226 -52.35 -29.28 11.99
CA PHE A 226 -51.50 -30.22 11.24
C PHE A 226 -51.17 -31.49 12.03
N LEU A 227 -50.99 -31.38 13.36
CA LEU A 227 -50.81 -32.54 14.23
C LEU A 227 -52.08 -33.39 14.35
N PHE A 228 -53.26 -32.77 14.33
CA PHE A 228 -54.54 -33.49 14.38
C PHE A 228 -54.84 -34.28 13.09
N LEU A 229 -54.29 -33.86 11.95
CA LEU A 229 -54.42 -34.53 10.65
C LEU A 229 -53.45 -35.71 10.45
N ILE A 230 -52.36 -35.76 11.22
CA ILE A 230 -51.34 -36.82 11.11
C ILE A 230 -51.61 -37.97 12.09
N PHE A 231 -52.28 -37.68 13.21
CA PHE A 231 -52.47 -38.62 14.32
C PHE A 231 -53.94 -38.96 14.65
N GLY A 232 -54.90 -38.52 13.84
CA GLY A 232 -56.32 -38.89 13.93
C GLY A 232 -56.79 -39.56 12.64
#